data_AF-A0A5S6R0H8-F1
#
_entry.id   AF-A0A5S6R0H8-F1
#
_cell.length_a   1.000
_cell.length_b   1.000
_cell.length_c   1.000
_cell.angle_alpha   90.00
_cell.angle_beta   90.00
_cell.angle_gamma   90.00
#
_symmetry.space_group_name_H-M   'P 1'
#
loop_
_entity.id
_entity.type
_entity.pdbx_description
1 polymer ?
#
loop_
_entity_poly.entity_id
_entity_poly.type
_entity_poly.pdbx_seq_one_letter_code
_entity_poly.pdbx_strand_id
1 'polypeptide(L)'
;MGDTASQCSADIEAKFSDYSPENMMPPAEQTPSPGQPFPLSTEREISSIPKAGTDERWSYPSQQMFWNAMLRKGWRWKQSDITQQDMKHIIRIHNSNNEQAWKEILRWEALHARECDCPKLKSFRGNAQAYTPRARLRHLLGYELPFDRHDWIVDRCGKDVHYVIDYYDGGRVDPATGQFTLLDVRPAMNSLQNIWDRMVVAYMRLKYETFGFEPPRLLSKVSTEGRQ
;
A
#
# COMPACT_ATOMS: atom_id res chain seq x y z
N MET A 1 -47.87 -0.57 24.75
CA MET A 1 -47.23 0.76 24.61
C MET A 1 -45.91 0.66 25.35
N GLY A 2 -44.72 0.61 24.75
CA GLY A 2 -44.29 0.49 23.35
C GLY A 2 -42.91 -0.20 23.36
N ASP A 3 -42.58 -0.83 22.24
CA ASP A 3 -41.43 -1.72 22.06
C ASP A 3 -40.06 -1.00 22.22
N THR A 4 -39.23 -1.47 23.15
CA THR A 4 -37.83 -1.04 23.32
C THR A 4 -36.85 -2.12 22.85
N ALA A 5 -37.08 -2.71 21.68
CA ALA A 5 -36.22 -3.77 21.15
C ALA A 5 -36.08 -3.69 19.62
N SER A 6 -35.76 -2.52 19.06
CA SER A 6 -35.40 -2.43 17.63
C SER A 6 -34.55 -1.19 17.29
N GLN A 7 -33.62 -0.79 18.15
CA GLN A 7 -32.69 0.30 17.85
C GLN A 7 -31.24 -0.19 17.60
N CYS A 8 -30.82 -1.30 18.22
CA CYS A 8 -29.43 -1.78 18.12
C CYS A 8 -29.03 -2.40 16.77
N SER A 9 -29.96 -2.90 15.96
CA SER A 9 -29.61 -3.57 14.69
C SER A 9 -29.48 -2.60 13.52
N ALA A 10 -30.31 -1.55 13.47
CA ALA A 10 -30.29 -0.55 12.41
C ALA A 10 -29.03 0.34 12.47
N ASP A 11 -28.54 0.65 13.67
CA ASP A 11 -27.35 1.49 13.87
C ASP A 11 -26.03 0.78 13.47
N ILE A 12 -26.02 -0.56 13.44
CA ILE A 12 -24.87 -1.35 12.98
C ILE A 12 -24.88 -1.41 11.45
N GLU A 13 -26.03 -1.70 10.82
CA GLU A 13 -26.16 -1.68 9.35
C GLU A 13 -25.89 -0.30 8.75
N ALA A 14 -26.39 0.77 9.39
CA ALA A 14 -26.16 2.16 8.96
C ALA A 14 -24.69 2.60 9.12
N LYS A 15 -23.93 2.00 10.05
CA LYS A 15 -22.49 2.28 10.18
C LYS A 15 -21.66 1.58 9.11
N PHE A 16 -22.04 0.38 8.67
CA PHE A 16 -21.33 -0.31 7.59
C PHE A 16 -21.63 0.27 6.20
N SER A 17 -22.78 0.92 6.01
CA SER A 17 -23.17 1.51 4.72
C SER A 17 -22.38 2.77 4.33
N ASP A 18 -21.59 3.35 5.23
CA ASP A 18 -20.84 4.60 5.00
C ASP A 18 -19.33 4.37 4.75
N TYR A 19 -18.90 3.10 4.70
CA TYR A 19 -17.52 2.75 4.36
C TYR A 19 -17.34 2.71 2.84
N SER A 20 -16.28 3.34 2.34
CA SER A 20 -15.95 3.24 0.92
C SER A 20 -15.59 1.79 0.56
N PRO A 21 -16.20 1.19 -0.48
CA PRO A 21 -15.91 -0.19 -0.88
C PRO A 21 -14.50 -0.33 -1.48
N GLU A 22 -13.89 0.76 -1.95
CA GLU A 22 -12.57 0.75 -2.59
C GLU A 22 -11.41 0.68 -1.58
N ASN A 23 -11.63 1.12 -0.34
CA ASN A 23 -10.56 1.15 0.66
C ASN A 23 -10.99 0.80 2.10
N MET A 24 -12.26 0.44 2.30
CA MET A 24 -12.86 0.13 3.59
C MET A 24 -12.57 1.20 4.64
N MET A 25 -12.51 2.47 4.23
CA MET A 25 -12.34 3.61 5.12
C MET A 25 -13.68 4.28 5.42
N PRO A 26 -13.89 4.75 6.67
CA PRO A 26 -15.02 5.59 6.99
C PRO A 26 -14.84 6.99 6.35
N PRO A 27 -15.87 7.85 6.38
CA PRO A 27 -15.77 9.21 5.87
C PRO A 27 -14.62 10.00 6.50
N ALA A 28 -14.09 10.96 5.75
CA ALA A 28 -12.93 11.74 6.16
C ALA A 28 -13.26 12.69 7.33
N GLU A 29 -13.05 12.21 8.56
CA GLU A 29 -13.19 13.02 9.77
C GLU A 29 -11.92 13.84 10.03
N GLN A 30 -12.02 15.15 9.81
CA GLN A 30 -10.93 16.12 9.92
C GLN A 30 -11.05 17.03 11.15
N THR A 31 -11.99 16.74 12.04
CA THR A 31 -12.15 17.46 13.31
C THR A 31 -11.10 16.99 14.32
N PRO A 32 -10.47 17.90 15.08
CA PRO A 32 -9.57 17.52 16.17
C PRO A 32 -10.28 16.63 17.20
N SER A 33 -9.61 15.55 17.62
CA SER A 33 -10.16 14.64 18.63
C SER A 33 -10.12 15.27 20.04
N PRO A 34 -11.04 14.92 20.96
CA PRO A 34 -10.97 15.37 22.35
C PRO A 34 -9.62 15.06 23.00
N GLY A 35 -8.99 16.07 23.62
CA GLY A 35 -7.68 15.92 24.28
C GLY A 35 -6.48 15.90 23.35
N GLN A 36 -6.64 16.25 22.06
CA GLN A 36 -5.53 16.40 21.13
C GLN A 36 -4.61 17.56 21.58
N PRO A 37 -3.29 17.33 21.75
CA PRO A 37 -2.38 18.30 22.38
C PRO A 37 -1.95 19.45 21.48
N PHE A 38 -2.03 19.31 20.16
CA PHE A 38 -1.62 20.32 19.18
C PHE A 38 -2.45 20.21 17.88
N PRO A 39 -2.60 21.30 17.11
CA PRO A 39 -3.31 21.25 15.84
C PRO A 39 -2.55 20.38 14.82
N LEU A 40 -3.28 19.70 13.95
CA LEU A 40 -2.73 18.89 12.87
C LEU A 40 -3.23 19.39 11.53
N SER A 41 -2.39 19.28 10.50
CA SER A 41 -2.80 19.69 9.15
C SER A 41 -3.93 18.80 8.64
N THR A 42 -4.94 19.44 8.04
CA THR A 42 -6.06 18.79 7.35
C THR A 42 -5.81 18.65 5.85
N GLU A 43 -4.71 19.21 5.35
CA GLU A 43 -4.31 19.13 3.94
C GLU A 43 -3.98 17.68 3.56
N ARG A 44 -4.43 17.30 2.36
CA ARG A 44 -4.18 15.99 1.77
C ARG A 44 -3.22 16.12 0.61
N GLU A 45 -2.32 15.15 0.49
CA GLU A 45 -1.36 15.06 -0.61
C GLU A 45 -1.92 14.15 -1.71
N ILE A 46 -1.79 14.57 -2.97
CA ILE A 46 -2.16 13.77 -4.14
C ILE A 46 -1.01 12.82 -4.46
N SER A 47 -1.30 11.53 -4.53
CA SER A 47 -0.31 10.48 -4.86
C SER A 47 0.06 10.48 -6.34
N SER A 48 1.08 9.69 -6.71
CA SER A 48 1.37 9.35 -8.10
C SER A 48 0.46 8.26 -8.68
N ILE A 49 -0.33 7.62 -7.83
CA ILE A 49 -1.07 6.39 -8.12
C ILE A 49 -2.40 6.74 -8.81
N PRO A 50 -2.61 6.34 -10.08
CA PRO A 50 -3.86 6.60 -10.79
C PRO A 50 -5.00 5.75 -10.22
N LYS A 51 -6.19 6.34 -10.10
CA LYS A 51 -7.39 5.69 -9.57
C LYS A 51 -8.22 5.07 -10.70
N ALA A 52 -8.52 3.77 -10.59
CA ALA A 52 -9.34 3.09 -11.60
C ALA A 52 -10.76 3.66 -11.65
N GLY A 53 -11.38 3.63 -12.83
CA GLY A 53 -12.72 4.21 -13.05
C GLY A 53 -12.78 5.73 -13.13
N THR A 54 -11.64 6.43 -12.97
CA THR A 54 -11.54 7.90 -13.07
C THR A 54 -10.25 8.32 -13.79
N ASP A 55 -10.12 9.61 -14.07
CA ASP A 55 -8.87 10.25 -14.52
C ASP A 55 -8.11 10.93 -13.37
N GLU A 56 -8.54 10.68 -12.13
CA GLU A 56 -7.94 11.22 -10.93
C GLU A 56 -6.85 10.29 -10.36
N ARG A 57 -6.14 10.81 -9.36
CA ARG A 57 -5.18 10.04 -8.57
C ARG A 57 -5.70 9.86 -7.15
N TRP A 58 -5.18 8.84 -6.47
CA TRP A 58 -5.48 8.65 -5.06
C TRP A 58 -4.91 9.80 -4.22
N SER A 59 -5.61 10.17 -3.15
CA SER A 59 -5.14 11.19 -2.21
C SER A 59 -4.89 10.56 -0.84
N TYR A 60 -3.72 10.80 -0.29
CA TYR A 60 -3.34 10.31 1.03
C TYR A 60 -4.16 10.97 2.15
N PRO A 61 -4.31 10.31 3.32
CA PRO A 61 -4.95 10.93 4.47
C PRO A 61 -4.12 12.12 4.96
N SER A 62 -4.80 13.14 5.49
CA SER A 62 -4.14 14.25 6.18
C SER A 62 -3.58 13.80 7.54
N GLN A 63 -2.86 14.69 8.21
CA GLN A 63 -2.36 14.43 9.56
C GLN A 63 -3.48 14.23 10.57
N GLN A 64 -4.52 15.05 10.48
CA GLN A 64 -5.68 14.93 11.35
C GLN A 64 -6.46 13.63 11.09
N MET A 65 -6.63 13.25 9.82
CA MET A 65 -7.29 11.97 9.47
C MET A 65 -6.51 10.77 10.00
N PHE A 66 -5.17 10.78 9.86
CA PHE A 66 -4.31 9.71 10.36
C PHE A 66 -4.39 9.59 11.88
N TRP A 67 -4.32 10.72 12.59
CA TRP A 67 -4.46 10.77 14.04
C TRP A 67 -5.78 10.17 14.51
N ASN A 68 -6.90 10.61 13.93
CA ASN A 68 -8.24 10.10 14.25
C ASN A 68 -8.36 8.60 13.94
N ALA A 69 -7.78 8.14 12.83
CA ALA A 69 -7.76 6.73 12.46
C ALA A 69 -6.98 5.87 13.47
N MET A 70 -5.84 6.36 13.96
CA MET A 70 -5.04 5.65 14.97
C MET A 70 -5.81 5.54 16.30
N LEU A 71 -6.50 6.61 16.73
CA LEU A 71 -7.34 6.56 17.93
C LEU A 71 -8.47 5.52 17.82
N ARG A 72 -9.12 5.43 16.64
CA ARG A 72 -10.15 4.40 16.36
C ARG A 72 -9.59 2.98 16.42
N LYS A 73 -8.33 2.79 16.02
CA LYS A 73 -7.61 1.51 16.17
C LYS A 73 -7.20 1.19 17.62
N GLY A 74 -7.59 2.02 18.59
CA GLY A 74 -7.27 1.84 20.00
C GLY A 74 -5.93 2.42 20.43
N TRP A 75 -5.20 3.08 19.53
CA TRP A 75 -3.95 3.74 19.89
C TRP A 75 -4.19 4.87 20.89
N ARG A 76 -3.28 5.04 21.85
CA ARG A 76 -3.35 6.09 22.88
C ARG A 76 -2.00 6.80 22.92
N TRP A 77 -1.96 7.98 22.33
CA TRP A 77 -0.78 8.85 22.36
C TRP A 77 -0.54 9.33 23.79
N LYS A 78 0.67 9.12 24.35
CA LYS A 78 1.06 9.81 25.59
C LYS A 78 1.63 11.17 25.22
N GLN A 79 1.41 12.18 26.07
CA GLN A 79 1.81 13.57 25.80
C GLN A 79 3.32 13.74 25.61
N SER A 80 4.15 12.84 26.15
CA SER A 80 5.61 12.83 25.97
C SER A 80 6.09 12.19 24.67
N ASP A 81 5.22 11.49 23.95
CA ASP A 81 5.66 10.48 22.97
C ASP A 81 5.68 11.00 21.53
N ILE A 82 5.08 12.17 21.24
CA ILE A 82 4.97 12.64 19.86
C ILE A 82 4.80 14.15 19.75
N THR A 83 5.54 14.77 18.84
CA THR A 83 5.40 16.17 18.47
C THR A 83 4.63 16.33 17.16
N GLN A 84 4.19 17.56 16.85
CA GLN A 84 3.59 17.87 15.55
C GLN A 84 4.55 17.55 14.38
N GLN A 85 5.85 17.76 14.58
CA GLN A 85 6.87 17.48 13.58
C GLN A 85 7.02 15.97 13.34
N ASP A 86 6.95 15.15 14.39
CA ASP A 86 6.99 13.70 14.27
C ASP A 86 5.80 13.16 13.47
N MET A 87 4.60 13.71 13.70
CA MET A 87 3.41 13.34 12.92
C MET A 87 3.60 13.64 11.42
N LYS A 88 4.17 14.81 11.10
CA LYS A 88 4.50 15.16 9.71
C LYS A 88 5.48 14.15 9.08
N HIS A 89 6.49 13.72 9.83
CA HIS A 89 7.47 12.74 9.36
C HIS A 89 6.86 11.35 9.17
N ILE A 90 6.04 10.87 10.11
CA ILE A 90 5.36 9.57 10.03
C ILE A 90 4.51 9.47 8.76
N ILE A 91 3.76 10.54 8.44
CA ILE A 91 2.89 10.53 7.27
C ILE A 91 3.68 10.59 5.97
N ARG A 92 4.74 11.41 5.92
CA ARG A 92 5.64 11.44 4.77
C ARG A 92 6.24 10.06 4.50
N ILE A 93 6.64 9.37 5.56
CA ILE A 93 7.13 7.99 5.53
C ILE A 93 6.06 7.03 4.99
N HIS A 94 4.82 7.10 5.50
CA HIS A 94 3.73 6.24 5.06
C HIS A 94 3.40 6.46 3.57
N ASN A 95 3.33 7.72 3.14
CA ASN A 95 3.11 8.07 1.74
C ASN A 95 4.24 7.51 0.86
N SER A 96 5.50 7.70 1.26
CA SER A 96 6.66 7.14 0.57
C SER A 96 6.59 5.61 0.45
N ASN A 97 6.18 4.91 1.50
CA ASN A 97 6.02 3.45 1.46
C ASN A 97 4.95 3.01 0.45
N ASN A 98 3.82 3.74 0.38
CA ASN A 98 2.77 3.46 -0.61
C ASN A 98 3.26 3.69 -2.04
N GLU A 99 4.01 4.76 -2.29
CA GLU A 99 4.61 5.05 -3.59
C GLU A 99 5.63 3.98 -4.01
N GLN A 100 6.43 3.49 -3.07
CA GLN A 100 7.36 2.40 -3.31
C GLN A 100 6.62 1.09 -3.63
N ALA A 101 5.57 0.77 -2.87
CA ALA A 101 4.74 -0.39 -3.16
C ALA A 101 4.13 -0.32 -4.56
N TRP A 102 3.65 0.86 -4.97
CA TRP A 102 3.16 1.08 -6.33
C TRP A 102 4.25 0.87 -7.39
N LYS A 103 5.47 1.40 -7.15
CA LYS A 103 6.61 1.19 -8.05
C LYS A 103 6.97 -0.28 -8.21
N GLU A 104 6.92 -1.07 -7.14
CA GLU A 104 7.13 -2.52 -7.22
C GLU A 104 6.01 -3.23 -7.99
N ILE A 105 4.75 -2.82 -7.81
CA ILE A 105 3.64 -3.31 -8.64
C ILE A 105 3.90 -3.03 -10.11
N LEU A 106 4.32 -1.81 -10.47
CA LEU A 106 4.63 -1.46 -11.86
C LEU A 106 5.77 -2.31 -12.45
N ARG A 107 6.72 -2.77 -11.62
CA ARG A 107 7.76 -3.73 -12.08
C ARG A 107 7.18 -5.09 -12.42
N TRP A 108 6.17 -5.56 -11.69
CA TRP A 108 5.44 -6.78 -12.06
C TRP A 108 4.60 -6.57 -13.30
N GLU A 109 3.90 -5.43 -13.40
CA GLU A 109 3.10 -5.07 -14.57
C GLU A 109 3.95 -4.92 -15.85
N ALA A 110 5.26 -4.66 -15.73
CA ALA A 110 6.16 -4.63 -16.88
C ALA A 110 6.22 -5.95 -17.67
N LEU A 111 5.91 -7.10 -17.05
CA LEU A 111 5.75 -8.38 -17.75
C LEU A 111 4.61 -8.35 -18.77
N HIS A 112 3.63 -7.45 -18.56
CA HIS A 112 2.41 -7.30 -19.34
C HIS A 112 2.33 -5.94 -20.04
N ALA A 113 3.46 -5.23 -20.19
CA ALA A 113 3.49 -3.91 -20.84
C ALA A 113 2.96 -3.92 -22.28
N ARG A 114 2.92 -5.09 -22.95
CA ARG A 114 2.31 -5.27 -24.28
C ARG A 114 0.78 -5.43 -24.24
N GLU A 115 0.23 -5.84 -23.11
CA GLU A 115 -1.21 -6.01 -22.90
C GLU A 115 -1.84 -4.70 -22.44
N CYS A 116 -1.17 -3.97 -21.55
CA CYS A 116 -1.66 -2.73 -20.96
C CYS A 116 -0.45 -1.89 -20.51
N ASP A 117 -0.43 -0.61 -20.86
CA ASP A 117 0.63 0.35 -20.52
C ASP A 117 0.24 1.30 -19.36
N CYS A 118 -1.04 1.27 -18.95
CA CYS A 118 -1.61 2.20 -17.97
C CYS A 118 -2.38 1.49 -16.84
N PRO A 119 -1.72 0.62 -16.04
CA PRO A 119 -2.38 -0.01 -14.89
C PRO A 119 -2.84 1.04 -13.87
N LYS A 120 -4.04 0.86 -13.30
CA LYS A 120 -4.64 1.76 -12.31
C LYS A 120 -4.96 1.04 -11.00
N LEU A 121 -4.83 1.71 -9.86
CA LEU A 121 -5.21 1.13 -8.56
C LEU A 121 -6.74 1.23 -8.40
N LYS A 122 -7.39 0.07 -8.28
CA LYS A 122 -8.84 -0.04 -8.13
C LYS A 122 -9.27 -0.03 -6.68
N SER A 123 -8.61 -0.82 -5.84
CA SER A 123 -8.90 -0.88 -4.41
C SER A 123 -7.68 -1.34 -3.62
N PHE A 124 -7.65 -1.00 -2.33
CA PHE A 124 -6.64 -1.46 -1.40
C PHE A 124 -7.25 -1.76 -0.05
N ARG A 125 -6.76 -2.79 0.64
CA ARG A 125 -7.28 -3.18 1.95
C ARG A 125 -6.15 -3.63 2.86
N GLY A 126 -6.16 -3.15 4.10
CA GLY A 126 -5.29 -3.66 5.15
C GLY A 126 -5.78 -5.02 5.68
N ASN A 127 -4.85 -5.96 5.86
CA ASN A 127 -5.12 -7.32 6.31
C ASN A 127 -3.99 -7.88 7.19
N ALA A 128 -3.57 -7.09 8.19
CA ALA A 128 -2.40 -7.36 9.02
C ALA A 128 -2.41 -8.73 9.72
N GLN A 129 -3.58 -9.28 10.07
CA GLN A 129 -3.66 -10.56 10.79
C GLN A 129 -3.56 -11.80 9.89
N ALA A 130 -3.80 -11.66 8.58
CA ALA A 130 -3.80 -12.79 7.68
C ALA A 130 -2.38 -13.02 7.12
N TYR A 131 -1.47 -13.61 7.90
CA TYR A 131 -0.14 -13.90 7.37
C TYR A 131 -0.18 -14.85 6.17
N THR A 132 0.57 -14.53 5.12
CA THR A 132 0.67 -15.37 3.93
C THR A 132 1.40 -16.69 4.23
N PRO A 133 1.17 -17.77 3.46
CA PRO A 133 1.92 -19.01 3.62
C PRO A 133 3.43 -18.81 3.54
N ARG A 134 3.88 -17.89 2.66
CA ARG A 134 5.30 -17.49 2.54
C ARG A 134 5.81 -16.83 3.82
N ALA A 135 5.07 -15.88 4.39
CA ALA A 135 5.45 -15.22 5.63
C ALA A 135 5.55 -16.23 6.80
N ARG A 136 4.59 -17.15 6.90
CA ARG A 136 4.60 -18.22 7.92
C ARG A 136 5.80 -19.16 7.78
N LEU A 137 6.13 -19.58 6.55
CA LEU A 137 7.29 -20.43 6.28
C LEU A 137 8.61 -19.71 6.61
N ARG A 138 8.75 -18.44 6.21
CA ARG A 138 9.93 -17.63 6.56
C ARG A 138 10.05 -17.48 8.08
N HIS A 139 8.93 -17.28 8.77
CA HIS A 139 8.94 -17.20 10.22
C HIS A 139 9.43 -18.50 10.88
N LEU A 140 9.02 -19.66 10.37
CA LEU A 140 9.52 -20.96 10.83
C LEU A 140 11.05 -21.10 10.67
N LEU A 141 11.64 -20.39 9.70
CA LEU A 141 13.08 -20.35 9.46
C LEU A 141 13.82 -19.27 10.29
N GLY A 142 13.14 -18.64 11.26
CA GLY A 142 13.73 -17.64 12.17
C GLY A 142 13.68 -16.20 11.68
N TYR A 143 12.98 -15.91 10.57
CA TYR A 143 12.76 -14.53 10.12
C TYR A 143 11.59 -13.87 10.85
N GLU A 144 11.58 -12.54 10.89
CA GLU A 144 10.46 -11.79 11.46
C GLU A 144 9.21 -11.86 10.58
N LEU A 145 8.04 -11.81 11.23
CA LEU A 145 6.76 -11.66 10.55
C LEU A 145 6.58 -10.23 10.06
N PRO A 146 5.84 -10.01 8.96
CA PRO A 146 5.54 -8.66 8.52
C PRO A 146 4.68 -7.95 9.57
N PHE A 147 5.02 -6.72 9.90
CA PHE A 147 4.27 -5.92 10.87
C PHE A 147 2.95 -5.40 10.28
N ASP A 148 2.86 -5.33 8.95
CA ASP A 148 1.65 -4.95 8.24
C ASP A 148 1.53 -5.72 6.91
N ARG A 149 0.29 -5.99 6.49
CA ARG A 149 -0.02 -6.66 5.22
C ARG A 149 -1.13 -5.91 4.53
N HIS A 150 -0.96 -5.67 3.23
CA HIS A 150 -1.98 -5.08 2.39
C HIS A 150 -2.29 -5.97 1.17
N ASP A 151 -3.55 -5.94 0.77
CA ASP A 151 -4.08 -6.55 -0.44
C ASP A 151 -4.53 -5.43 -1.37
N TRP A 152 -3.93 -5.32 -2.55
CA TRP A 152 -4.24 -4.29 -3.55
C TRP A 152 -4.84 -4.96 -4.79
N ILE A 153 -5.89 -4.36 -5.35
CA ILE A 153 -6.48 -4.77 -6.62
C ILE A 153 -6.12 -3.71 -7.66
N VAL A 154 -5.40 -4.14 -8.68
CA VAL A 154 -4.97 -3.31 -9.81
C VAL A 154 -5.87 -3.62 -11.00
N ASP A 155 -6.43 -2.59 -11.61
CA ASP A 155 -7.11 -2.68 -12.89
C ASP A 155 -6.06 -2.60 -14.01
N ARG A 156 -5.83 -3.74 -14.67
CA ARG A 156 -5.01 -3.85 -15.88
C ARG A 156 -5.94 -3.85 -17.08
N CYS A 157 -6.34 -2.66 -17.52
CA CYS A 157 -7.17 -2.45 -18.72
C CYS A 157 -8.45 -3.31 -18.74
N GLY A 158 -9.17 -3.39 -17.62
CA GLY A 158 -10.40 -4.17 -17.43
C GLY A 158 -10.22 -5.50 -16.70
N LYS A 159 -8.98 -5.89 -16.39
CA LYS A 159 -8.67 -7.11 -15.63
C LYS A 159 -8.21 -6.78 -14.21
N ASP A 160 -8.94 -7.31 -13.23
CA ASP A 160 -8.57 -7.19 -11.82
C ASP A 160 -7.42 -8.13 -11.47
N VAL A 161 -6.27 -7.56 -11.10
CA VAL A 161 -5.08 -8.28 -10.67
C VAL A 161 -4.86 -8.04 -9.18
N HIS A 162 -4.88 -9.12 -8.41
CA HIS A 162 -4.69 -9.06 -6.97
C HIS A 162 -3.22 -9.15 -6.60
N TYR A 163 -2.74 -8.18 -5.84
CA TYR A 163 -1.40 -8.08 -5.28
C TYR A 163 -1.41 -8.20 -3.76
N VAL A 164 -0.41 -8.89 -3.22
CA VAL A 164 -0.15 -8.96 -1.78
C VAL A 164 1.14 -8.24 -1.48
N ILE A 165 1.11 -7.39 -0.46
CA ILE A 165 2.23 -6.56 -0.02
C ILE A 165 2.46 -6.84 1.46
N ASP A 166 3.61 -7.44 1.78
CA ASP A 166 4.05 -7.64 3.15
C ASP A 166 5.11 -6.58 3.50
N TYR A 167 4.90 -5.86 4.60
CA TYR A 167 5.82 -4.84 5.12
C TYR A 167 6.63 -5.43 6.28
N TYR A 168 7.96 -5.42 6.15
CA TYR A 168 8.89 -5.89 7.16
C TYR A 168 9.73 -4.74 7.71
N ASP A 169 10.17 -4.86 8.96
CA ASP A 169 11.14 -3.93 9.52
C ASP A 169 12.50 -4.17 8.85
N GLY A 170 13.02 -3.16 8.15
CA GLY A 170 14.32 -3.19 7.50
C GLY A 170 15.47 -2.84 8.45
N GLY A 171 15.17 -2.52 9.72
CA GLY A 171 16.14 -2.13 10.73
C GLY A 171 16.55 -0.66 10.60
N ARG A 172 17.85 -0.40 10.44
CA ARG A 172 18.38 0.97 10.41
C ARG A 172 17.97 1.69 9.13
N VAL A 173 17.48 2.93 9.28
CA VAL A 173 17.17 3.82 8.15
C VAL A 173 18.41 3.99 7.28
N ASP A 174 18.29 3.68 6.00
CA ASP A 174 19.33 4.00 5.01
C ASP A 174 19.40 5.55 4.85
N PRO A 175 20.53 6.19 5.18
CA PRO A 175 20.68 7.65 5.09
C PRO A 175 20.56 8.19 3.65
N ALA A 176 20.80 7.37 2.63
CA ALA A 176 20.80 7.79 1.23
C ALA A 176 19.40 7.72 0.61
N THR A 177 18.60 6.71 0.96
CA THR A 177 17.27 6.47 0.38
C THR A 177 16.13 6.84 1.32
N GLY A 178 16.40 6.99 2.62
CA GLY A 178 15.39 7.18 3.67
C GLY A 178 14.49 5.95 3.87
N GLN A 179 14.86 4.80 3.28
CA GLN A 179 14.10 3.56 3.40
C GLN A 179 14.44 2.86 4.71
N PHE A 180 13.41 2.46 5.43
CA PHE A 180 13.50 1.67 6.65
C PHE A 180 12.58 0.45 6.62
N THR A 181 11.70 0.35 5.61
CA THR A 181 10.79 -0.77 5.41
C THR A 181 11.30 -1.66 4.28
N LEU A 182 11.31 -2.97 4.52
CA LEU A 182 11.57 -3.94 3.48
C LEU A 182 10.22 -4.43 2.93
N LEU A 183 10.01 -4.23 1.62
CA LEU A 183 8.75 -4.48 0.94
C LEU A 183 8.81 -5.79 0.16
N ASP A 184 7.92 -6.75 0.47
CA ASP A 184 7.72 -7.95 -0.35
C ASP A 184 6.38 -7.81 -1.10
N VAL A 185 6.46 -7.25 -2.31
CA VAL A 185 5.32 -7.01 -3.22
C VAL A 185 5.28 -8.10 -4.29
N ARG A 186 4.12 -8.72 -4.47
CA ARG A 186 3.93 -9.82 -5.43
C ARG A 186 2.48 -10.06 -5.82
N PRO A 187 2.22 -10.63 -7.01
CA PRO A 187 0.89 -11.13 -7.37
C PRO A 187 0.41 -12.20 -6.38
N ALA A 188 -0.88 -12.15 -6.03
CA ALA A 188 -1.54 -13.16 -5.22
C ALA A 188 -1.66 -14.47 -6.00
N MET A 189 -1.52 -15.62 -5.33
CA MET A 189 -1.62 -16.94 -5.99
C MET A 189 -3.07 -17.40 -6.13
N ASN A 190 -3.95 -16.50 -6.55
CA ASN A 190 -5.39 -16.76 -6.77
C ASN A 190 -5.74 -16.88 -8.25
N SER A 191 -4.78 -16.73 -9.17
CA SER A 191 -4.97 -16.93 -10.61
C SER A 191 -3.77 -17.68 -11.21
N LEU A 192 -4.02 -18.44 -12.29
CA LEU A 192 -2.95 -19.15 -13.00
C LEU A 192 -1.91 -18.18 -13.60
N GLN A 193 -2.37 -17.03 -14.10
CA GLN A 193 -1.47 -15.99 -14.61
C GLN A 193 -0.52 -15.49 -13.51
N ASN A 194 -1.06 -15.15 -12.34
CA ASN A 194 -0.23 -14.65 -11.24
C ASN A 194 0.78 -15.70 -10.75
N ILE A 195 0.40 -16.98 -10.76
CA ILE A 195 1.32 -18.07 -10.43
C ILE A 195 2.43 -18.15 -11.49
N TRP A 196 2.07 -18.08 -12.77
CA TRP A 196 3.02 -18.08 -13.88
C TRP A 196 3.99 -16.89 -13.81
N ASP A 197 3.50 -15.67 -13.60
CA ASP A 197 4.31 -14.46 -13.48
C ASP A 197 5.36 -14.62 -12.38
N ARG A 198 4.96 -15.19 -11.24
CA ARG A 198 5.88 -15.47 -10.13
C ARG A 198 6.95 -16.50 -10.50
N MET A 199 6.59 -17.54 -11.25
CA MET A 199 7.56 -18.52 -11.75
C MET A 199 8.55 -17.89 -12.73
N VAL A 200 8.06 -17.03 -13.64
CA VAL A 200 8.90 -16.28 -14.58
C VAL A 200 9.89 -15.39 -13.84
N VAL A 201 9.43 -14.60 -12.87
CA VAL A 201 10.31 -13.72 -12.09
C VAL A 201 11.27 -14.53 -11.21
N ALA A 202 10.84 -15.64 -10.61
CA ALA A 202 11.72 -16.53 -9.85
C ALA A 202 12.82 -17.12 -10.75
N TYR A 203 12.47 -17.57 -11.96
CA TYR A 203 13.44 -18.04 -12.95
C TYR A 203 14.39 -16.93 -13.39
N MET A 204 13.89 -15.71 -13.64
CA MET A 204 14.72 -14.56 -13.98
C MET A 204 15.72 -14.23 -12.87
N ARG A 205 15.29 -14.18 -11.61
CA ARG A 205 16.19 -13.95 -10.47
C ARG A 205 17.23 -15.04 -10.35
N LEU A 206 16.83 -16.31 -10.44
CA LEU A 206 17.77 -17.43 -10.43
C LEU A 206 18.80 -17.29 -11.57
N LYS A 207 18.33 -16.99 -12.79
CA LYS A 207 19.18 -16.81 -13.97
C LYS A 207 20.17 -15.65 -13.79
N TYR A 208 19.71 -14.46 -13.45
CA TYR A 208 20.56 -13.27 -13.47
C TYR A 208 21.34 -13.06 -12.16
N GLU A 209 20.74 -13.35 -11.01
CA GLU A 209 21.38 -13.13 -9.69
C GLU A 209 22.24 -14.32 -9.26
N THR A 210 21.78 -15.56 -9.46
CA THR A 210 22.53 -16.75 -9.02
C THR A 210 23.55 -17.21 -10.05
N PHE A 211 23.18 -17.20 -11.33
CA PHE A 211 24.06 -17.66 -12.40
C PHE A 211 24.80 -16.53 -13.12
N GLY A 212 24.61 -15.27 -12.72
CA GLY A 212 25.42 -14.14 -13.19
C GLY A 212 25.29 -13.80 -14.67
N PHE A 213 24.20 -14.20 -15.33
CA PHE A 213 23.95 -13.81 -16.71
C PHE A 213 23.73 -12.29 -16.80
N GLU A 214 24.11 -11.66 -17.91
CA GLU A 214 23.79 -10.24 -18.14
C GLU A 214 22.31 -10.08 -18.49
N PRO A 215 21.60 -9.09 -17.90
CA PRO A 215 20.25 -8.75 -18.33
C PRO A 215 20.28 -8.27 -19.79
N PRO A 216 19.19 -8.48 -20.56
CA PRO A 216 19.10 -7.96 -21.92
C PRO A 216 19.32 -6.44 -21.89
N ARG A 217 20.27 -5.92 -22.66
CA ARG A 217 20.49 -4.47 -22.80
C ARG A 217 19.18 -3.85 -23.27
N LEU A 218 18.53 -3.05 -22.42
CA LEU A 218 17.44 -2.19 -22.83
C LEU A 218 17.98 -1.28 -23.93
N LEU A 219 17.40 -1.35 -25.13
CA LEU A 219 17.78 -0.50 -26.25
C LEU A 219 17.51 0.96 -25.88
N SER A 220 18.51 1.65 -25.32
CA SER A 220 18.52 3.10 -25.22
C SER A 220 18.67 3.66 -26.63
N LYS A 221 17.56 3.80 -27.35
CA LYS A 221 17.50 4.72 -28.50
C LYS A 221 17.50 6.14 -27.95
N VAL A 222 18.65 6.60 -27.47
CA VAL A 222 18.95 8.04 -27.41
C VAL A 222 19.48 8.38 -28.79
N SER A 223 18.61 8.95 -29.62
CA SER A 223 19.00 9.56 -30.89
C SER A 223 19.92 10.73 -30.57
N THR A 224 21.21 10.58 -30.82
CA THR A 224 22.11 11.72 -30.99
C THR A 224 21.90 12.28 -32.38
N GLU A 225 20.92 13.16 -32.52
CA GLU A 225 20.82 14.11 -33.62
C GLU A 225 20.95 15.54 -33.05
N GLY A 226 21.93 16.29 -33.57
CA GLY A 226 21.93 17.75 -33.46
C GLY A 226 23.16 18.39 -32.81
N ARG A 227 24.33 18.32 -33.47
CA ARG A 227 25.26 19.46 -33.52
C ARG A 227 26.28 19.29 -34.66
N GLN A 228 25.99 19.93 -35.79
CA GLN A 228 26.96 20.61 -36.61
C GLN A 228 26.46 22.04 -36.82
#